data_AF-A0A950YKW1-F1
#
_entry.id   AF-A0A950YKW1-F1
#
_cell.length_a   1.000
_cell.length_b   1.000
_cell.length_c   1.000
_cell.angle_alpha   90.00
_cell.angle_beta   90.00
_cell.angle_gamma   90.00
#
_symmetry.space_group_name_H-M   'P 1'
#
loop_
_entity.id
_entity.type
_entity.pdbx_description
1 polymer ?
#
loop_
_entity_poly.entity_id
_entity_poly.type
_entity_poly.pdbx_seq_one_letter_code
_entity_poly.pdbx_strand_id
1 'polypeptide(L)'
;MKFFPFGIGAGRRSLSTATRTAVLDSASVEDVWAVVADPYQMPRWWPGVERMEGVEDDRFTQVFKTKRRRTVRADFRLLASEPPGA
;
A
#
# COMPACT_ATOMS: atom_id res chain seq x y z
N MET A 1 3.12 -49.14 -22.19
CA MET A 1 2.49 -47.90 -21.68
C MET A 1 3.02 -47.62 -20.28
N LYS A 2 3.79 -46.54 -20.08
CA LYS A 2 4.34 -46.16 -18.77
C LYS A 2 3.83 -44.73 -18.47
N PHE A 3 2.89 -44.63 -17.54
CA PHE A 3 2.37 -43.36 -17.05
C PHE A 3 3.44 -42.70 -16.19
N PHE A 4 3.90 -41.52 -16.59
CA PHE A 4 4.67 -40.62 -15.73
C PHE A 4 3.67 -39.74 -14.98
N PRO A 5 3.70 -39.67 -13.64
CA PRO A 5 2.91 -38.69 -12.92
C PRO A 5 3.61 -37.33 -13.06
N PHE A 6 2.95 -36.39 -13.74
CA PHE A 6 3.28 -34.98 -13.60
C PHE A 6 2.93 -34.55 -12.18
N GLY A 7 3.93 -34.55 -11.30
CA GLY A 7 3.85 -33.81 -10.04
C GLY A 7 3.82 -32.32 -10.37
N ILE A 8 2.65 -31.69 -10.26
CA ILE A 8 2.53 -30.24 -10.21
C ILE A 8 3.14 -29.81 -8.88
N GLY A 9 4.45 -29.59 -8.86
CA GLY A 9 5.13 -28.93 -7.76
C GLY A 9 4.49 -27.57 -7.56
N ALA A 10 4.05 -27.29 -6.33
CA ALA A 10 3.58 -25.97 -5.91
C ALA A 10 4.70 -24.95 -6.19
N GLY A 11 4.61 -24.28 -7.34
CA GLY A 11 5.52 -23.21 -7.69
C GLY A 11 5.43 -22.13 -6.62
N ARG A 12 6.52 -21.90 -5.87
CA ARG A 12 6.69 -20.67 -5.10
C ARG A 12 6.40 -19.51 -6.06
N ARG A 13 5.26 -18.85 -5.90
CA ARG A 13 4.98 -17.59 -6.58
C ARG A 13 6.12 -16.66 -6.20
N SER A 14 7.05 -16.44 -7.13
CA SER A 14 8.04 -15.37 -7.01
C SER A 14 7.24 -14.08 -6.99
N LEU A 15 6.98 -13.55 -5.79
CA LEU A 15 6.41 -12.23 -5.64
C LEU A 15 7.51 -11.26 -6.05
N SER A 16 7.22 -10.43 -7.04
CA SER A 16 8.13 -9.36 -7.42
C SER A 16 8.25 -8.39 -6.25
N THR A 17 9.46 -8.22 -5.72
CA THR A 17 9.76 -7.28 -4.63
C THR A 17 10.45 -6.05 -5.18
N ALA A 18 10.09 -4.86 -4.68
CA ALA A 18 10.76 -3.61 -4.97
C ALA A 18 10.97 -2.82 -3.66
N THR A 19 12.11 -2.13 -3.54
CA THR A 19 12.48 -1.32 -2.37
C THR A 19 12.86 0.08 -2.82
N ARG A 20 12.47 1.10 -2.04
CA ARG A 20 12.86 2.50 -2.25
C ARG A 20 13.18 3.15 -0.91
N THR A 21 14.22 3.97 -0.89
CA THR A 21 14.65 4.75 0.28
C THR A 21 14.75 6.22 -0.09
N ALA A 22 14.41 7.12 0.85
CA ALA A 22 14.59 8.55 0.74
C ALA A 22 14.97 9.12 2.11
N VAL A 23 15.77 10.19 2.13
CA VAL A 23 16.15 10.95 3.33
C VAL A 23 15.41 12.28 3.32
N LEU A 24 14.84 12.66 4.47
CA LEU A 24 14.13 13.93 4.66
C LEU A 24 14.84 14.71 5.76
N ASP A 25 15.60 15.75 5.39
CA ASP A 25 16.44 16.49 6.35
C ASP A 25 15.65 17.44 7.26
N SER A 26 14.43 17.79 6.88
CA SER A 26 13.61 18.82 7.55
C SER A 26 12.38 18.27 8.28
N ALA A 27 12.31 16.96 8.53
CA ALA A 27 11.20 16.33 9.24
C ALA A 27 11.74 15.27 10.22
N SER A 28 11.17 15.24 11.43
CA SER A 28 11.43 14.15 12.38
C SER A 28 10.70 12.87 11.95
N VAL A 29 11.03 11.73 12.56
CA VAL A 29 10.33 10.46 12.29
C VAL A 29 8.87 10.55 12.73
N GLU A 30 8.62 11.25 13.83
CA GLU A 30 7.31 11.53 14.40
C GLU A 30 6.46 12.39 13.45
N ASP A 31 7.05 13.41 12.84
CA ASP A 31 6.37 14.25 11.84
C ASP A 31 5.96 13.45 10.60
N VAL A 32 6.87 12.61 10.11
CA VAL A 32 6.58 11.72 8.97
C VAL A 32 5.47 10.75 9.34
N TRP A 33 5.55 10.13 10.52
CA TRP A 33 4.55 9.20 11.03
C TRP A 33 3.16 9.84 11.09
N ALA A 34 3.05 11.05 11.65
CA ALA A 34 1.78 11.77 11.76
C ALA A 34 1.10 11.98 10.39
N VAL A 35 1.87 12.16 9.32
CA VAL A 35 1.36 12.33 7.96
C VAL A 35 1.00 11.00 7.30
N VAL A 36 1.85 9.97 7.43
CA VAL A 36 1.61 8.68 6.75
C VAL A 36 0.56 7.82 7.44
N ALA A 37 0.42 7.95 8.76
CA ALA A 37 -0.55 7.21 9.56
C ALA A 37 -1.97 7.79 9.46
N ASP A 38 -2.14 9.06 9.03
CA ASP A 38 -3.44 9.68 8.79
C ASP A 38 -3.89 9.48 7.33
N PRO A 39 -4.88 8.62 7.06
CA PRO A 39 -5.38 8.37 5.71
C PRO A 39 -5.87 9.66 5.03
N TYR A 40 -6.43 10.62 5.78
CA TYR A 40 -6.98 11.85 5.22
C TYR A 40 -5.92 12.82 4.69
N GLN A 41 -4.64 12.63 5.01
CA GLN A 41 -3.55 13.38 4.38
C GLN A 41 -3.19 12.88 2.99
N MET A 42 -3.49 11.60 2.67
CA MET A 42 -3.02 10.98 1.44
C MET A 42 -3.36 11.74 0.16
N PRO A 43 -4.57 12.30 -0.05
CA PRO A 43 -4.88 13.05 -1.26
C PRO A 43 -4.01 14.30 -1.49
N ARG A 44 -3.35 14.82 -0.45
CA ARG A 44 -2.51 16.02 -0.54
C ARG A 44 -1.15 15.74 -1.17
N TRP A 45 -0.60 14.54 -0.97
CA TRP A 45 0.78 14.23 -1.32
C TRP A 45 0.96 12.92 -2.10
N TRP A 46 0.03 11.98 -1.98
CA TRP A 46 0.11 10.70 -2.67
C TRP A 46 -0.32 10.83 -4.14
N PRO A 47 0.54 10.46 -5.10
CA PRO A 47 0.24 10.67 -6.52
C PRO A 47 -1.06 10.00 -6.98
N GLY A 48 -1.97 10.82 -7.50
CA GLY A 48 -3.16 10.37 -8.19
C GLY A 48 -4.32 9.94 -7.28
N VAL A 49 -4.19 9.95 -5.96
CA VAL A 49 -5.32 9.78 -5.03
C VAL A 49 -6.12 11.07 -5.01
N GLU A 50 -7.41 11.00 -5.35
CA GLU A 50 -8.32 12.15 -5.26
C GLU A 50 -9.02 12.21 -3.90
N ARG A 51 -9.30 11.06 -3.29
CA ARG A 51 -10.00 10.99 -2.00
C ARG A 51 -9.84 9.62 -1.34
N MET A 52 -10.15 9.60 -0.05
CA MET A 52 -10.29 8.40 0.75
C MET A 52 -11.77 8.13 1.02
N GLU A 53 -12.15 6.86 1.07
CA GLU A 53 -13.52 6.42 1.40
C GLU A 53 -13.46 5.29 2.44
N GLY A 54 -14.52 5.14 3.25
CA GLY A 54 -14.66 4.03 4.19
C GLY A 54 -13.50 3.90 5.18
N VAL A 55 -12.96 5.04 5.64
CA VAL A 55 -11.82 5.08 6.56
C VAL A 55 -12.28 4.64 7.94
N GLU A 56 -11.66 3.58 8.44
CA GLU A 56 -11.80 3.04 9.78
C GLU A 56 -10.42 2.64 10.29
N ASP A 57 -10.31 2.27 11.57
CA ASP A 57 -9.02 1.98 12.21
C ASP A 57 -8.21 0.87 11.51
N ASP A 58 -8.89 -0.10 10.88
CA ASP A 58 -8.27 -1.28 10.26
C ASP A 58 -8.39 -1.33 8.73
N ARG A 59 -9.06 -0.37 8.09
CA ARG A 59 -9.33 -0.40 6.65
C ARG A 59 -9.64 0.95 6.04
N PHE A 60 -9.39 1.07 4.75
CA PHE A 60 -9.78 2.23 3.95
C PHE A 60 -9.78 1.88 2.46
N THR A 61 -10.46 2.70 1.66
CA THR A 61 -10.39 2.67 0.19
C THR A 61 -9.69 3.92 -0.32
N GLN A 62 -8.66 3.75 -1.14
CA GLN A 62 -8.09 4.83 -1.94
C GLN A 62 -8.79 4.94 -3.29
N VAL A 63 -9.24 6.14 -3.63
CA VAL A 63 -9.80 6.41 -4.96
C VAL A 63 -8.79 7.20 -5.78
N PHE A 64 -8.29 6.55 -6.82
CA PHE A 64 -7.34 7.11 -7.77
C PHE A 64 -8.04 7.66 -9.00
N LYS A 65 -7.44 8.69 -9.59
CA LYS A 65 -7.74 9.12 -10.95
C LYS A 65 -6.56 8.94 -11.86
N THR A 66 -6.78 8.14 -12.89
CA THR A 66 -5.80 7.96 -13.96
C THR A 66 -5.73 9.20 -14.84
N LYS A 67 -4.61 9.36 -15.58
CA LYS A 67 -4.46 10.44 -16.57
C LYS A 67 -5.59 10.48 -17.61
N ARG A 68 -6.22 9.33 -17.92
CA ARG A 68 -7.39 9.21 -18.81
C ARG A 68 -8.73 9.38 -18.08
N ARG A 69 -8.73 10.00 -16.91
CA ARG A 69 -9.92 10.29 -16.09
C ARG A 69 -10.75 9.07 -15.68
N ARG A 70 -10.16 7.86 -15.74
CA ARG A 70 -10.78 6.67 -15.16
C ARG A 70 -10.54 6.65 -13.65
N THR A 71 -11.61 6.35 -12.92
CA THR A 71 -11.57 6.10 -11.48
C THR A 71 -11.13 4.68 -11.23
N VAL A 72 -10.14 4.50 -10.34
CA VAL A 72 -9.69 3.19 -9.86
C VAL A 72 -9.82 3.19 -8.34
N ARG A 73 -10.41 2.13 -7.79
CA ARG A 73 -10.54 1.93 -6.34
C ARG A 73 -9.58 0.84 -5.91
N ALA A 74 -8.88 1.08 -4.81
CA ALA A 74 -8.05 0.08 -4.15
C ALA A 74 -8.43 0.02 -2.68
N ASP A 75 -8.84 -1.16 -2.23
CA ASP A 75 -9.24 -1.41 -0.85
C ASP A 75 -8.05 -1.98 -0.07
N PHE A 76 -7.81 -1.42 1.11
CA PHE A 76 -6.70 -1.78 1.97
C PHE A 76 -7.20 -2.25 3.33
N ARG A 77 -6.45 -3.18 3.91
CA ARG A 77 -6.52 -3.52 5.34
C ARG A 77 -5.20 -3.22 6.00
N LEU A 78 -5.27 -2.57 7.15
CA LEU A 78 -4.11 -2.31 8.00
C LEU A 78 -3.83 -3.57 8.83
N LEU A 79 -2.66 -4.16 8.63
CA LEU A 79 -2.26 -5.38 9.33
C LEU A 79 -1.43 -5.10 10.59
N ALA A 80 -0.66 -4.01 10.56
CA ALA A 80 0.18 -3.56 11.65
C ALA A 80 0.37 -2.04 11.54
N SER A 81 0.49 -1.37 12.68
CA SER A 81 0.77 0.06 12.79
C SER A 81 1.47 0.29 14.12
N GLU A 82 2.75 0.60 14.06
CA GLU A 82 3.63 0.76 15.22
C GLU A 82 4.18 2.20 15.21
N PRO A 83 3.71 3.07 16.10
CA PRO A 83 4.21 4.43 16.15
C PRO A 83 5.67 4.46 16.62
N PRO A 84 6.46 5.45 16.19
CA PRO A 84 7.82 5.63 16.67
C PRO A 84 7.89 5.72 18.20
N GLY A 85 8.78 4.94 18.80
CA GLY A 85 8.99 4.92 20.26
C GLY A 85 8.05 4.02 21.06
N ALA A 86 7.21 3.21 20.41
CA ALA A 86 6.42 2.15 21.04
C ALA A 86 7.25 0.91 21.43
#